data_AF-A0A670K383-F1
#
_entry.id   AF-A0A670K383-F1
#
_cell.length_a   1.000
_cell.length_b   1.000
_cell.length_c   1.000
_cell.angle_alpha   90.00
_cell.angle_beta   90.00
_cell.angle_gamma   90.00
#
_symmetry.space_group_name_H-M   'P 1'
#
loop_
_entity.id
_entity.type
_entity.pdbx_description
1 polymer ?
#
loop_
_entity_poly.entity_id
_entity_poly.type
_entity_poly.pdbx_seq_one_letter_code
_entity_poly.pdbx_strand_id
1 'polypeptide(L)'
;MLLYRPRQFINAWDKSPGEDMIPPEVFLSNQSWWAPILASLFTTINATLKIPPNWKQSIVIPIHKKGDPQDPHNYRPISLLDISYKIYSRFLLEKLIEWAEETKLFHPEQAGFRKGHSTSGQCLVLLTLIDKYLNRFNCKLHAAFVDLTSAFDSIPRDRLWQKLSYTNIDKRLLLLLMEIHNDISARVKFGPLGALSDSFPLNKGVKQGCLLAPFLFNFYINDIVTTMKALNQSAPSLQQLKIPILLYADDMVLLSLTKLGLNNTLRGLMTYCDTNSLKINFAKTKILTFGTKTRKSLWNFEGHSIEYCSTFKYLGITFQHGLSWSAHLNTTILAARRTIKALEKFYYAKGGQLVPPIRKAFISKVLPMLLYGVEIWGWNLKTLQRLEILQNSFARKILGLPKGSVVAQLRTELGLPSIVARAHIRIISFYCKLINAPGSLLARQAFLTCSQSNKWSKAMVTITARYSLPDLDSLSSWDKHKIRAWILTRDEAMDRAQSTSARLSMWLPKVKVVRSLANYLIDLTEPNLRRAFTMARFHSIPTAFLQEIYSKTPITQRLCPCTMNEVEDFIHFFFYCPFYEPIRSKLLLLIPSTITSKEDCLKSLLVDANPQISRGVAIFIVQALKLRATLTG
;
A
#
# COMPACT_ATOMS: atom_id res chain seq x y z
N MET A 1 11.56 -5.18 32.77
CA MET A 1 10.30 -5.65 32.14
C MET A 1 9.78 -4.60 31.15
N LEU A 2 10.51 -4.39 30.05
CA LEU A 2 10.17 -3.45 28.96
C LEU A 2 10.14 -4.27 27.67
N LEU A 3 8.94 -4.67 27.23
CA LEU A 3 8.71 -5.40 25.99
C LEU A 3 8.88 -4.47 24.79
N TYR A 4 10.12 -4.17 24.43
CA TYR A 4 10.48 -3.65 23.12
C TYR A 4 10.35 -4.80 22.12
N ARG A 5 9.13 -5.13 21.69
CA ARG A 5 8.92 -6.12 20.62
C ARG A 5 9.38 -5.48 19.29
N PRO A 6 10.48 -5.94 18.67
CA PRO A 6 10.85 -5.45 17.35
C PRO A 6 9.74 -5.84 16.38
N ARG A 7 9.22 -4.87 15.62
CA ARG A 7 8.19 -5.09 14.57
C ARG A 7 8.55 -6.15 13.52
N GLN A 8 9.77 -6.70 13.54
CA GLN A 8 10.19 -7.81 12.68
C GLN A 8 9.73 -9.20 13.18
N PHE A 9 9.46 -9.39 14.47
CA PHE A 9 9.02 -10.68 15.01
C PHE A 9 7.52 -10.96 14.83
N ILE A 10 6.69 -9.92 14.62
CA ILE A 10 5.26 -10.10 14.29
C ILE A 10 5.09 -10.79 12.93
N ASN A 11 6.10 -10.78 12.06
CA ASN A 11 6.10 -11.48 10.77
C ASN A 11 6.69 -12.91 10.83
N ALA A 12 7.05 -13.43 12.01
CA ALA A 12 7.59 -14.78 12.16
C ALA A 12 6.50 -15.83 12.44
N TRP A 13 5.37 -15.41 13.00
CA TRP A 13 4.16 -16.23 13.13
C TRP A 13 3.59 -16.49 11.73
N ASP A 14 3.09 -17.71 11.47
CA ASP A 14 2.48 -18.14 10.20
C ASP A 14 3.45 -18.41 9.02
N LYS A 15 4.74 -18.68 9.26
CA LYS A 15 5.62 -19.21 8.20
C LYS A 15 5.53 -20.72 8.11
N SER A 16 5.38 -21.24 6.89
CA SER A 16 5.41 -22.69 6.65
C SER A 16 6.77 -23.28 7.02
N PRO A 17 6.79 -24.42 7.74
CA PRO A 17 8.00 -25.14 8.10
C PRO A 17 8.67 -25.76 6.87
N GLY A 18 9.88 -26.28 7.07
CA GLY A 18 10.60 -27.03 6.05
C GLY A 18 10.16 -28.50 6.03
N GLU A 19 11.10 -29.38 5.74
CA GLU A 19 10.86 -30.83 5.72
C GLU A 19 10.76 -31.41 7.13
N ASP A 20 11.43 -30.79 8.10
CA ASP A 20 11.37 -31.13 9.52
C ASP A 20 9.99 -30.93 10.16
N MET A 21 9.08 -30.22 9.48
CA MET A 21 7.76 -29.84 9.97
C MET A 21 7.77 -29.05 11.30
N ILE A 22 8.92 -28.50 11.71
CA ILE A 22 9.05 -27.71 12.95
C ILE A 22 8.68 -26.27 12.64
N PRO A 23 7.56 -25.76 13.20
CA PRO A 23 7.09 -24.42 12.89
C PRO A 23 7.82 -23.36 13.74
N PRO A 24 7.86 -22.09 13.31
CA PRO A 24 8.58 -21.03 14.02
C PRO A 24 8.08 -20.77 15.43
N GLU A 25 6.81 -21.06 15.72
CA GLU A 25 6.16 -20.91 17.02
C GLU A 25 6.87 -21.73 18.10
N VAL A 26 7.42 -22.90 17.76
CA VAL A 26 8.18 -23.75 18.70
C VAL A 26 9.40 -23.00 19.23
N PHE A 27 10.17 -22.37 18.33
CA PHE A 27 11.35 -21.58 18.70
C PHE A 27 10.98 -20.31 19.48
N LEU A 28 9.86 -19.68 19.13
CA LEU A 28 9.41 -18.43 19.74
C LEU A 28 8.79 -18.64 21.14
N SER A 29 8.22 -19.82 21.40
CA SER A 29 7.54 -20.14 22.67
C SER A 29 8.50 -20.20 23.86
N ASN A 30 9.73 -20.68 23.67
CA ASN A 30 10.75 -20.78 24.71
C ASN A 30 12.15 -20.45 24.18
N GLN A 31 12.38 -19.15 23.95
CA GLN A 31 13.65 -18.67 23.38
C GLN A 31 14.86 -18.98 24.27
N SER A 32 14.71 -18.94 25.60
CA SER A 32 15.76 -19.26 26.56
C SER A 32 16.26 -20.70 26.44
N TRP A 33 15.38 -21.63 26.07
CA TRP A 33 15.75 -23.02 25.84
C TRP A 33 16.42 -23.23 24.48
N TRP A 34 15.86 -22.66 23.42
CA TRP A 34 16.33 -22.87 22.05
C TRP A 34 17.63 -22.13 21.72
N ALA A 35 17.82 -20.93 22.27
CA ALA A 35 18.96 -20.09 21.91
C ALA A 35 20.33 -20.73 22.23
N PRO A 36 20.58 -21.33 23.42
CA PRO A 36 21.83 -22.02 23.70
C PRO A 36 22.08 -23.23 22.79
N ILE A 37 21.04 -23.99 22.45
CA ILE A 37 21.12 -25.16 21.56
C ILE A 37 21.51 -24.72 20.14
N LEU A 38 20.81 -23.72 19.60
CA LEU A 38 21.11 -23.16 18.29
C LEU A 38 22.50 -22.52 18.25
N ALA A 39 22.90 -21.82 19.32
CA ALA A 39 24.24 -21.24 19.42
C ALA A 39 25.33 -22.33 19.41
N SER A 40 25.15 -23.42 20.15
CA SER A 40 26.07 -24.57 20.13
C SER A 40 26.16 -25.19 18.74
N LEU A 41 25.02 -25.39 18.07
CA LEU A 41 24.98 -25.86 16.68
C LEU A 41 25.74 -24.91 15.75
N PHE A 42 25.49 -23.60 15.83
CA PHE A 42 26.13 -22.62 14.94
C PHE A 42 27.63 -22.50 15.20
N THR A 43 28.07 -22.62 16.46
CA THR A 43 29.50 -22.70 16.80
C THR A 43 30.14 -23.95 16.21
N THR A 44 29.45 -25.09 16.25
CA THR A 44 29.93 -26.34 15.65
C THR A 44 30.01 -26.24 14.12
N ILE A 45 28.98 -25.70 13.48
CA ILE A 45 28.98 -25.42 12.03
C ILE A 45 30.15 -24.50 11.70
N ASN A 46 30.31 -23.41 12.45
CA ASN A 46 31.39 -22.47 12.24
C ASN A 46 32.74 -23.17 12.37
N ALA A 47 32.97 -24.00 13.40
CA ALA A 47 34.24 -24.71 13.65
C ALA A 47 34.56 -25.77 12.59
N THR A 48 33.56 -26.53 12.13
CA THR A 48 33.75 -27.72 11.29
C THR A 48 33.48 -27.50 9.81
N LEU A 49 32.83 -26.38 9.44
CA LEU A 49 32.26 -26.15 8.10
C LEU A 49 31.29 -27.25 7.66
N LYS A 50 30.64 -27.95 8.59
CA LYS A 50 29.63 -28.97 8.28
C LYS A 50 28.25 -28.46 8.69
N ILE A 51 27.31 -28.51 7.76
CA ILE A 51 25.90 -28.18 8.02
C ILE A 51 25.07 -29.45 8.24
N PRO A 52 23.94 -29.36 8.97
CA PRO A 52 22.97 -30.45 9.06
C PRO A 52 22.54 -30.97 7.67
N PRO A 53 22.55 -32.29 7.42
CA PRO A 53 22.23 -32.84 6.10
C PRO A 53 20.83 -32.46 5.58
N ASN A 54 19.84 -32.39 6.46
CA ASN A 54 18.47 -31.96 6.13
C ASN A 54 18.41 -30.55 5.53
N TRP A 55 19.35 -29.67 5.86
CA TRP A 55 19.41 -28.31 5.29
C TRP A 55 19.78 -28.28 3.80
N LYS A 56 20.32 -29.40 3.27
CA LYS A 56 20.63 -29.55 1.85
C LYS A 56 19.39 -29.90 1.02
N GLN A 57 18.31 -30.37 1.64
CA GLN A 57 17.04 -30.65 0.95
C GLN A 57 16.04 -29.49 1.09
N SER A 58 15.14 -29.33 0.12
CA SER A 58 14.07 -28.33 0.19
C SER A 58 12.79 -28.79 -0.50
N ILE A 59 11.65 -28.30 -0.04
CA ILE A 59 10.34 -28.60 -0.66
C ILE A 59 9.92 -27.38 -1.50
N VAL A 60 9.79 -27.56 -2.81
CA VAL A 60 9.37 -26.52 -3.74
C VAL A 60 7.85 -26.52 -3.85
N ILE A 61 7.24 -25.36 -3.54
CA ILE A 61 5.82 -25.09 -3.77
C ILE A 61 5.69 -24.19 -5.00
N PRO A 62 5.05 -24.68 -6.09
CA PRO A 62 4.76 -23.84 -7.25
C PRO A 62 3.57 -22.91 -6.95
N ILE A 63 3.78 -21.60 -6.99
CA ILE A 63 2.71 -20.60 -6.82
C ILE A 63 2.34 -20.00 -8.17
N HIS A 64 1.10 -20.16 -8.59
CA HIS A 64 0.61 -19.58 -9.86
C HIS A 64 0.68 -18.06 -9.83
N LYS A 65 1.30 -17.47 -10.85
CA LYS A 65 1.50 -16.02 -10.97
C LYS A 65 0.39 -15.36 -11.79
N LYS A 66 0.20 -15.81 -13.04
CA LYS A 66 -0.77 -15.31 -14.02
C LYS A 66 -0.71 -16.16 -15.29
N GLY A 67 -1.68 -16.03 -16.19
CA GLY A 67 -1.68 -16.75 -17.48
C GLY A 67 -2.27 -18.14 -17.35
N ASP A 68 -1.96 -18.99 -18.32
CA ASP A 68 -2.45 -20.37 -18.36
C ASP A 68 -1.91 -21.18 -17.17
N PRO A 69 -2.77 -21.77 -16.31
CA PRO A 69 -2.36 -22.67 -15.24
C PRO A 69 -1.68 -23.96 -15.71
N GLN A 70 -1.75 -24.34 -16.99
CA GLN A 70 -1.07 -25.53 -17.52
C GLN A 70 0.38 -25.26 -17.93
N ASP A 71 0.79 -24.00 -18.05
CA ASP A 71 2.16 -23.63 -18.41
C ASP A 71 3.04 -23.48 -17.14
N PRO A 72 4.07 -24.32 -16.95
CA PRO A 72 4.96 -24.24 -15.80
C PRO A 72 5.67 -22.89 -15.64
N HIS A 73 5.92 -22.16 -16.73
CA HIS A 73 6.56 -20.83 -16.69
C HIS A 73 5.68 -19.76 -16.03
N ASN A 74 4.39 -20.05 -15.84
CA ASN A 74 3.44 -19.20 -15.14
C ASN A 74 3.45 -19.43 -13.62
N TYR A 75 4.30 -20.32 -13.10
CA TYR A 75 4.46 -20.56 -11.67
C TYR A 75 5.76 -19.97 -11.13
N ARG A 76 5.74 -19.62 -9.86
CA ARG A 76 6.92 -19.22 -9.09
C ARG A 76 7.30 -20.34 -8.11
N PRO A 77 8.47 -20.98 -8.25
CA PRO A 77 8.91 -22.01 -7.32
C PRO A 77 9.39 -21.37 -6.01
N ILE A 78 8.70 -21.64 -4.90
CA ILE A 78 9.14 -21.22 -3.57
C ILE A 78 9.68 -22.42 -2.81
N SER A 79 10.95 -22.36 -2.39
CA SER A 79 11.56 -23.35 -1.51
C SER A 79 11.13 -23.12 -0.07
N LEU A 80 10.42 -24.10 0.50
CA LEU A 80 10.30 -24.27 1.94
C LEU A 80 11.60 -24.81 2.49
N LEU A 81 12.08 -24.15 3.54
CA LEU A 81 13.36 -24.42 4.20
C LEU A 81 13.09 -24.51 5.70
N ASP A 82 13.84 -25.39 6.37
CA ASP A 82 13.77 -25.60 7.81
C ASP A 82 13.93 -24.27 8.57
N ILE A 83 13.25 -24.16 9.70
CA ILE A 83 13.27 -22.91 10.46
C ILE A 83 14.66 -22.67 11.06
N SER A 84 15.34 -23.71 11.54
CA SER A 84 16.72 -23.59 12.05
C SER A 84 17.69 -23.12 10.95
N TYR A 85 17.52 -23.60 9.71
CA TYR A 85 18.25 -23.09 8.54
C TYR A 85 17.98 -21.60 8.32
N LYS A 86 16.71 -21.18 8.38
CA LYS A 86 16.35 -19.76 8.21
C LYS A 86 16.99 -18.91 9.31
N ILE A 87 17.02 -19.37 10.56
CA ILE A 87 17.71 -18.66 11.66
C ILE A 87 19.21 -18.55 11.36
N TYR A 88 19.87 -19.63 10.95
CA TYR A 88 21.29 -19.61 10.61
C TYR A 88 21.60 -18.71 9.40
N SER A 89 20.82 -18.82 8.33
CA SER A 89 20.96 -17.96 7.14
C SER A 89 20.72 -16.49 7.45
N ARG A 90 19.88 -16.17 8.46
CA ARG A 90 19.71 -14.81 8.97
C ARG A 90 20.97 -14.31 9.67
N PHE A 91 21.60 -15.14 10.49
CA PHE A 91 22.87 -14.82 11.13
C PHE A 91 23.98 -14.53 10.10
N LEU A 92 24.14 -15.41 9.10
CA LEU A 92 25.11 -15.17 8.01
C LEU A 92 24.79 -13.91 7.20
N LEU A 93 23.51 -13.63 6.94
CA LEU A 93 23.09 -12.42 6.24
C LEU A 93 23.45 -11.15 7.01
N GLU A 94 23.34 -11.16 8.34
CA GLU A 94 23.73 -10.01 9.17
C GLU A 94 25.23 -9.74 9.05
N LYS A 95 26.07 -10.78 9.07
CA LYS A 95 27.52 -10.66 8.81
C LYS A 95 27.84 -10.12 7.41
N LEU A 96 27.10 -10.56 6.40
CA LEU A 96 27.27 -10.03 5.04
C LEU A 96 26.84 -8.57 4.91
N ILE A 97 25.78 -8.16 5.60
CA ILE A 97 25.33 -6.77 5.60
C ILE A 97 26.34 -5.88 6.31
N GLU A 98 26.84 -6.29 7.48
CA GLU A 98 27.91 -5.60 8.21
C GLU A 98 29.12 -5.36 7.30
N TRP A 99 29.65 -6.44 6.71
CA TRP A 99 30.77 -6.38 5.77
C TRP A 99 30.50 -5.48 4.55
N ALA A 100 29.31 -5.57 3.95
CA ALA A 100 28.96 -4.77 2.77
C ALA A 100 28.80 -3.27 3.10
N GLU A 101 28.35 -2.94 4.31
CA GLU A 101 28.25 -1.55 4.77
C GLU A 101 29.65 -0.97 5.06
N GLU A 102 30.51 -1.71 5.76
CA GLU A 102 31.90 -1.32 6.06
C GLU A 102 32.72 -1.07 4.80
N THR A 103 32.63 -1.97 3.82
CA THR A 103 33.37 -1.88 2.54
C THR A 103 32.70 -0.99 1.51
N LYS A 104 31.51 -0.43 1.80
CA LYS A 104 30.66 0.32 0.85
C LYS A 104 30.46 -0.43 -0.47
N LEU A 105 30.25 -1.75 -0.37
CA LEU A 105 30.24 -2.70 -1.48
C LEU A 105 29.28 -2.33 -2.61
N PHE A 106 28.06 -1.94 -2.25
CA PHE A 106 26.99 -1.72 -3.21
C PHE A 106 26.99 -0.30 -3.76
N HIS A 107 26.93 -0.20 -5.09
CA HIS A 107 26.76 1.08 -5.77
C HIS A 107 25.47 1.80 -5.33
N PRO A 108 25.46 3.15 -5.31
CA PRO A 108 24.27 3.92 -4.95
C PRO A 108 23.03 3.62 -5.81
N GLU A 109 23.23 3.20 -7.06
CA GLU A 109 22.22 2.85 -8.05
C GLU A 109 21.45 1.56 -7.71
N GLN A 110 22.05 0.68 -6.89
CA GLN A 110 21.42 -0.56 -6.42
C GLN A 110 20.56 -0.28 -5.18
N ALA A 111 19.24 -0.39 -5.33
CA ALA A 111 18.27 -0.13 -4.26
C ALA A 111 17.45 -1.36 -3.85
N GLY A 112 17.50 -2.45 -4.62
CA GLY A 112 16.76 -3.68 -4.32
C GLY A 112 17.22 -4.30 -3.01
N PHE A 113 16.31 -4.80 -2.18
CA PHE A 113 16.60 -5.56 -0.95
C PHE A 113 17.58 -4.91 0.06
N ARG A 114 17.81 -3.59 -0.01
CA ARG A 114 18.72 -2.87 0.89
C ARG A 114 17.98 -2.10 1.98
N LYS A 115 18.53 -2.11 3.19
CA LYS A 115 18.04 -1.31 4.31
C LYS A 115 18.14 0.18 3.97
N GLY A 116 17.12 0.95 4.30
CA GLY A 116 17.06 2.39 3.98
C GLY A 116 16.59 2.73 2.56
N HIS A 117 16.63 1.78 1.63
CA HIS A 117 16.12 1.94 0.27
C HIS A 117 14.63 1.55 0.16
N SER A 118 13.93 2.07 -0.84
CA SER A 118 12.52 1.76 -1.10
C SER A 118 12.19 1.90 -2.58
N THR A 119 11.14 1.21 -3.04
CA THR A 119 10.62 1.37 -4.41
C THR A 119 10.28 2.81 -4.72
N SER A 120 9.59 3.50 -3.80
CA SER A 120 9.29 4.93 -3.92
C SER A 120 10.53 5.80 -4.01
N GLY A 121 11.59 5.50 -3.26
CA GLY A 121 12.88 6.19 -3.37
C GLY A 121 13.49 6.05 -4.77
N GLN A 122 13.49 4.84 -5.33
CA GLN A 122 14.01 4.59 -6.68
C GLN A 122 13.14 5.25 -7.76
N CYS A 123 11.81 5.25 -7.59
CA CYS A 123 10.88 5.98 -8.45
C CYS A 123 11.08 7.50 -8.35
N LEU A 124 11.43 8.04 -7.17
CA LEU A 124 11.76 9.46 -7.01
C LEU A 124 13.01 9.81 -7.82
N VAL A 125 14.07 8.99 -7.74
CA VAL A 125 15.29 9.19 -8.55
C VAL A 125 14.95 9.29 -10.03
N LEU A 126 14.19 8.32 -10.55
CA LEU A 126 13.74 8.34 -11.94
C LEU A 126 12.90 9.58 -12.26
N LEU A 127 11.91 9.91 -11.43
CA LEU A 127 11.05 11.09 -11.61
C LEU A 127 11.87 12.38 -11.66
N THR A 128 12.82 12.56 -10.73
CA THR A 128 13.68 13.74 -10.68
C THR A 128 14.55 13.86 -11.91
N LEU A 129 15.12 12.75 -12.40
CA LEU A 129 15.90 12.75 -13.64
C LEU A 129 15.03 13.14 -14.83
N ILE A 130 13.83 12.57 -14.96
CA ILE A 130 12.91 12.92 -16.05
C ILE A 130 12.54 14.41 -15.97
N ASP A 131 12.10 14.89 -14.80
CA ASP A 131 11.68 16.28 -14.60
C ASP A 131 12.82 17.27 -14.89
N LYS A 132 14.03 16.98 -14.40
CA LYS A 132 15.24 17.77 -14.66
C LYS A 132 15.49 17.91 -16.16
N TYR A 133 15.57 16.81 -16.90
CA TYR A 133 15.94 16.90 -18.32
C TYR A 133 14.80 17.43 -19.18
N LEU A 134 13.55 17.07 -18.91
CA LEU A 134 12.41 17.58 -19.67
C LEU A 134 12.15 19.06 -19.43
N ASN A 135 12.03 19.47 -18.16
CA ASN A 135 11.49 20.80 -17.84
C ASN A 135 12.58 21.87 -17.69
N ARG A 136 13.81 21.48 -17.30
CA ARG A 136 14.91 22.44 -17.12
C ARG A 136 15.83 22.52 -18.33
N PHE A 137 16.08 21.40 -19.01
CA PHE A 137 17.03 21.34 -20.13
C PHE A 137 16.35 21.15 -21.50
N ASN A 138 15.02 21.00 -21.54
CA ASN A 138 14.27 20.71 -22.76
C ASN A 138 14.85 19.54 -23.57
N CYS A 139 15.35 18.53 -22.86
CA CYS A 139 16.06 17.38 -23.40
C CYS A 139 15.29 16.10 -23.11
N LYS A 140 15.26 15.19 -24.09
CA LYS A 140 14.59 13.90 -23.96
C LYS A 140 15.40 12.98 -23.05
N LEU A 141 14.70 12.12 -22.32
CA LEU A 141 15.30 11.03 -21.56
C LEU A 141 14.78 9.71 -22.10
N HIS A 142 15.69 8.86 -22.59
CA HIS A 142 15.38 7.53 -23.08
C HIS A 142 15.62 6.52 -21.96
N ALA A 143 14.63 5.67 -21.70
CA ALA A 143 14.69 4.62 -20.69
C ALA A 143 14.38 3.25 -21.31
N ALA A 144 15.26 2.27 -21.06
CA ALA A 144 14.96 0.86 -21.31
C ALA A 144 14.70 0.17 -19.98
N PHE A 145 13.47 -0.30 -19.78
CA PHE A 145 13.08 -1.12 -18.64
C PHE A 145 13.34 -2.57 -18.99
N VAL A 146 14.42 -3.13 -18.44
CA VAL A 146 14.92 -4.45 -18.78
C VAL A 146 14.46 -5.47 -17.75
N ASP A 147 13.99 -6.61 -18.24
CA ASP A 147 13.57 -7.77 -17.44
C ASP A 147 14.53 -8.93 -17.73
N LEU A 148 15.07 -9.55 -16.70
CA LEU A 148 15.94 -10.73 -16.82
C LEU A 148 15.12 -12.01 -16.73
N THR A 149 15.46 -13.01 -17.54
CA THR A 149 14.82 -14.32 -17.50
C THR A 149 15.33 -15.12 -16.30
N SER A 150 14.42 -15.53 -15.40
CA SER A 150 14.72 -16.41 -14.24
C SER A 150 16.01 -16.03 -13.51
N ALA A 151 16.16 -14.75 -13.17
CA ALA A 151 17.45 -14.17 -12.79
C ALA A 151 18.11 -14.85 -11.57
N PHE A 152 17.32 -15.19 -10.56
CA PHE A 152 17.79 -15.89 -9.35
C PHE A 152 18.24 -17.33 -9.63
N ASP A 153 17.53 -18.02 -10.51
CA ASP A 153 17.76 -19.43 -10.85
C ASP A 153 18.93 -19.59 -11.84
N SER A 154 19.31 -18.50 -12.53
CA SER A 154 20.32 -18.51 -13.59
C SER A 154 21.75 -18.32 -13.11
N ILE A 155 21.97 -17.87 -11.86
CA ILE A 155 23.32 -17.54 -11.35
C ILE A 155 24.20 -18.81 -11.30
N PRO A 156 25.35 -18.83 -12.00
CA PRO A 156 26.37 -19.85 -11.80
C PRO A 156 27.03 -19.67 -10.44
N ARG A 157 26.94 -20.69 -9.56
CA ARG A 157 27.44 -20.61 -8.18
C ARG A 157 28.96 -20.49 -8.13
N ASP A 158 29.66 -21.25 -8.96
CA ASP A 158 31.10 -21.18 -9.19
C ASP A 158 31.55 -19.75 -9.47
N ARG A 159 30.90 -19.05 -10.42
CA ARG A 159 31.22 -17.66 -10.75
C ARG A 159 30.86 -16.70 -9.61
N LEU A 160 29.76 -16.93 -8.90
CA LEU A 160 29.40 -16.13 -7.72
C LEU A 160 30.48 -16.22 -6.63
N TRP A 161 30.96 -17.43 -6.32
CA TRP A 161 32.03 -17.64 -5.34
C TRP A 161 33.34 -17.04 -5.82
N GLN A 162 33.67 -17.17 -7.11
CA GLN A 162 34.83 -16.53 -7.71
C GLN A 162 34.77 -15.00 -7.55
N LYS A 163 33.63 -14.37 -7.87
CA LYS A 163 33.43 -12.93 -7.66
C LYS A 163 33.61 -12.53 -6.19
N LEU A 164 33.04 -13.31 -5.25
CA LEU A 164 33.23 -13.05 -3.82
C LEU A 164 34.70 -13.21 -3.39
N SER A 165 35.42 -14.18 -3.95
CA SER A 165 36.83 -14.42 -3.62
C SER A 165 37.76 -13.28 -4.03
N TYR A 166 37.37 -12.47 -5.02
CA TYR A 166 38.11 -11.26 -5.42
C TYR A 166 37.81 -10.03 -4.54
N THR A 167 36.96 -10.19 -3.52
CA THR A 167 36.69 -9.14 -2.53
C THR A 167 37.41 -9.43 -1.22
N ASN A 168 37.46 -8.44 -0.33
CA ASN A 168 37.99 -8.61 1.03
C ASN A 168 36.95 -9.26 1.99
N ILE A 169 36.16 -10.22 1.51
CA ILE A 169 35.28 -11.00 2.38
C ILE A 169 36.11 -11.92 3.29
N ASP A 170 35.66 -12.11 4.52
CA ASP A 170 36.25 -13.13 5.39
C ASP A 170 36.18 -14.52 4.72
N LYS A 171 37.33 -15.20 4.69
CA LYS A 171 37.46 -16.50 4.00
C LYS A 171 36.55 -17.56 4.63
N ARG A 172 36.37 -17.51 5.96
CA ARG A 172 35.50 -18.48 6.65
C ARG A 172 34.04 -18.25 6.33
N LEU A 173 33.59 -16.99 6.29
CA LEU A 173 32.25 -16.62 5.85
C LEU A 173 31.99 -17.09 4.40
N LEU A 174 32.95 -16.90 3.49
CA LEU A 174 32.83 -17.41 2.12
C LEU A 174 32.67 -18.93 2.08
N LEU A 175 33.49 -19.68 2.83
CA LEU A 175 33.38 -21.14 2.91
C LEU A 175 32.03 -21.60 3.48
N LEU A 176 31.49 -20.91 4.49
CA LEU A 176 30.16 -21.20 5.03
C LEU A 176 29.04 -20.94 4.00
N LEU A 177 29.18 -19.90 3.18
CA LEU A 177 28.25 -19.62 2.07
C LEU A 177 28.34 -20.66 0.96
N MET A 178 29.55 -21.16 0.68
CA MET A 178 29.74 -22.24 -0.28
C MET A 178 29.10 -23.53 0.23
N GLU A 179 29.35 -23.91 1.48
CA GLU A 179 28.81 -25.15 2.06
C GLU A 179 27.28 -25.14 2.13
N ILE A 180 26.66 -24.02 2.53
CA ILE A 180 25.19 -23.93 2.57
C ILE A 180 24.53 -24.00 1.18
N HIS A 181 25.34 -23.83 0.12
CA HIS A 181 24.93 -23.96 -1.27
C HIS A 181 25.51 -25.19 -1.99
N ASN A 182 26.18 -26.08 -1.27
CA ASN A 182 26.79 -27.28 -1.83
C ASN A 182 25.84 -28.49 -1.72
N ASP A 183 25.85 -29.35 -2.74
CA ASP A 183 25.06 -30.60 -2.81
C ASP A 183 23.57 -30.45 -2.44
N ILE A 184 22.95 -29.37 -2.91
CA ILE A 184 21.53 -29.09 -2.63
C ILE A 184 20.63 -29.94 -3.53
N SER A 185 19.56 -30.48 -2.97
CA SER A 185 18.46 -31.10 -3.70
C SER A 185 17.10 -30.46 -3.37
N ALA A 186 16.10 -30.74 -4.19
CA ALA A 186 14.73 -30.30 -3.99
C ALA A 186 13.72 -31.38 -4.38
N ARG A 187 12.52 -31.29 -3.80
CA ARG A 187 11.33 -32.07 -4.15
C ARG A 187 10.17 -31.12 -4.41
N VAL A 188 9.36 -31.36 -5.44
CA VAL A 188 8.19 -30.53 -5.74
C VAL A 188 6.98 -31.07 -4.99
N LYS A 189 6.25 -30.19 -4.28
CA LYS A 189 4.96 -30.51 -3.67
C LYS A 189 3.84 -30.27 -4.67
N PHE A 190 2.99 -31.27 -4.89
CA PHE A 190 1.89 -31.21 -5.85
C PHE A 190 0.63 -31.94 -5.36
N GLY A 191 -0.49 -31.64 -6.02
CA GLY A 191 -1.79 -32.21 -5.71
C GLY A 191 -2.43 -31.71 -4.40
N PRO A 192 -3.74 -31.93 -4.21
CA PRO A 192 -4.47 -31.45 -3.04
C PRO A 192 -4.05 -32.13 -1.73
N LEU A 193 -3.60 -33.38 -1.81
CA LEU A 193 -3.06 -34.14 -0.67
C LEU A 193 -1.60 -33.77 -0.34
N GLY A 194 -0.93 -32.99 -1.19
CA GLY A 194 0.43 -32.52 -0.96
C GLY A 194 1.50 -33.60 -1.16
N ALA A 195 1.34 -34.46 -2.16
CA ALA A 195 2.33 -35.45 -2.57
C ALA A 195 3.65 -34.77 -2.96
N LEU A 196 4.76 -35.50 -2.82
CA LEU A 196 6.10 -35.03 -3.14
C LEU A 196 6.65 -35.78 -4.34
N SER A 197 7.34 -35.08 -5.24
CA SER A 197 8.09 -35.69 -6.33
C SER A 197 9.32 -36.44 -5.80
N ASP A 198 9.99 -37.14 -6.72
CA ASP A 198 11.37 -37.57 -6.51
C ASP A 198 12.29 -36.37 -6.29
N SER A 199 13.40 -36.64 -5.61
CA SER A 199 14.42 -35.64 -5.33
C SER A 199 15.26 -35.37 -6.58
N PHE A 200 15.54 -34.10 -6.86
CA PHE A 200 16.38 -33.67 -7.98
C PHE A 200 17.43 -32.66 -7.52
N PRO A 201 18.63 -32.67 -8.11
CA PRO A 201 19.72 -31.77 -7.71
C PRO A 201 19.47 -30.34 -8.19
N LEU A 202 19.88 -29.36 -7.37
CA LEU A 202 19.86 -27.93 -7.71
C LEU A 202 21.28 -27.42 -7.95
N ASN A 203 21.70 -27.42 -9.22
CA ASN A 203 23.09 -27.12 -9.60
C ASN A 203 23.37 -25.63 -9.87
N LYS A 204 22.33 -24.82 -10.11
CA LYS A 204 22.45 -23.39 -10.42
C LYS A 204 21.53 -22.56 -9.54
N GLY A 205 21.79 -21.26 -9.52
CA GLY A 205 21.00 -20.27 -8.83
C GLY A 205 21.14 -20.29 -7.32
N VAL A 206 20.45 -19.34 -6.70
CA VAL A 206 20.31 -19.21 -5.25
C VAL A 206 18.89 -19.62 -4.84
N LYS A 207 18.74 -20.33 -3.72
CA LYS A 207 17.43 -20.91 -3.31
C LYS A 207 16.37 -19.80 -3.17
N GLN A 208 15.31 -19.84 -3.97
CA GLN A 208 14.23 -18.86 -3.89
C GLN A 208 13.38 -19.11 -2.63
N GLY A 209 13.53 -18.24 -1.61
CA GLY A 209 12.98 -18.45 -0.27
C GLY A 209 14.06 -18.46 0.83
N CYS A 210 15.33 -18.60 0.44
CA CYS A 210 16.47 -18.37 1.34
C CYS A 210 16.67 -16.87 1.59
N LEU A 211 17.02 -16.52 2.83
CA LEU A 211 17.27 -15.13 3.23
C LEU A 211 18.55 -14.54 2.60
N LEU A 212 19.52 -15.38 2.24
CA LEU A 212 20.79 -14.97 1.61
C LEU A 212 20.62 -14.65 0.11
N ALA A 213 19.65 -15.29 -0.55
CA ALA A 213 19.50 -15.22 -2.01
C ALA A 213 19.40 -13.77 -2.56
N PRO A 214 18.60 -12.86 -1.95
CA PRO A 214 18.53 -11.47 -2.41
C PRO A 214 19.86 -10.71 -2.32
N PHE A 215 20.63 -10.93 -1.25
CA PHE A 215 21.94 -10.29 -1.08
C PHE A 215 22.94 -10.80 -2.12
N LEU A 216 23.04 -12.12 -2.26
CA LEU A 216 23.95 -12.76 -3.21
C LEU A 216 23.64 -12.38 -4.66
N PHE A 217 22.35 -12.31 -5.00
CA PHE A 217 21.91 -11.83 -6.32
C PHE A 217 22.35 -10.39 -6.56
N ASN A 218 22.04 -9.48 -5.62
CA ASN A 218 22.43 -8.09 -5.74
C ASN A 218 23.94 -7.92 -5.87
N PHE A 219 24.73 -8.70 -5.11
CA PHE A 219 26.19 -8.68 -5.18
C PHE A 219 26.66 -9.11 -6.57
N TYR A 220 26.12 -10.22 -7.09
CA TYR A 220 26.50 -10.79 -8.37
C TYR A 220 26.38 -9.80 -9.53
N ILE A 221 25.31 -8.99 -9.53
CA ILE A 221 25.02 -8.00 -10.59
C ILE A 221 25.58 -6.60 -10.29
N ASN A 222 26.17 -6.36 -9.13
CA ASN A 222 26.50 -5.00 -8.68
C ASN A 222 27.52 -4.29 -9.59
N ASP A 223 28.50 -5.05 -10.09
CA ASP A 223 29.58 -4.57 -10.98
C ASP A 223 29.08 -4.07 -12.34
N ILE A 224 27.85 -4.40 -12.74
CA ILE A 224 27.22 -3.89 -13.96
C ILE A 224 27.16 -2.37 -13.99
N VAL A 225 27.04 -1.73 -12.83
CA VAL A 225 26.96 -0.27 -12.72
C VAL A 225 28.24 0.37 -13.24
N THR A 226 29.39 -0.21 -12.92
CA THR A 226 30.71 0.25 -13.39
C THR A 226 30.81 0.12 -14.90
N THR A 227 30.40 -1.04 -15.46
CA THR A 227 30.35 -1.26 -16.91
C THR A 227 29.47 -0.21 -17.60
N MET A 228 28.26 0.04 -17.08
CA MET A 228 27.34 1.00 -17.68
C MET A 228 27.86 2.44 -17.59
N LYS A 229 28.57 2.81 -16.52
CA LYS A 229 29.20 4.13 -16.36
C LYS A 229 30.31 4.37 -17.38
N ALA A 230 31.11 3.35 -17.66
CA ALA A 230 32.18 3.44 -18.66
C ALA A 230 31.62 3.60 -20.09
N LEU A 231 30.53 2.90 -20.42
CA LEU A 231 29.97 2.87 -21.77
C LEU A 231 29.06 4.07 -22.10
N ASN A 232 28.36 4.63 -21.11
CA ASN A 232 27.32 5.62 -21.36
C ASN A 232 27.83 7.06 -21.18
N GLN A 233 28.47 7.60 -22.22
CA GLN A 233 28.92 8.99 -22.21
C GLN A 233 27.75 9.99 -22.06
N SER A 234 26.57 9.64 -22.58
CA SER A 234 25.34 10.43 -22.53
C SER A 234 24.42 10.07 -21.35
N ALA A 235 24.95 9.49 -20.27
CA ALA A 235 24.16 9.19 -19.08
C ALA A 235 23.60 10.46 -18.45
N PRO A 236 22.33 10.46 -17.98
CA PRO A 236 21.83 11.57 -17.19
C PRO A 236 22.60 11.68 -15.87
N SER A 237 22.75 12.88 -15.35
CA SER A 237 23.39 13.12 -14.06
C SER A 237 22.38 13.55 -13.01
N LEU A 238 22.61 13.10 -11.79
CA LEU A 238 21.98 13.63 -10.59
C LEU A 238 23.07 14.29 -9.75
N GLN A 239 22.93 15.59 -9.52
CA GLN A 239 24.03 16.43 -9.03
C GLN A 239 25.28 16.22 -9.93
N GLN A 240 26.39 15.73 -9.38
CA GLN A 240 27.64 15.45 -10.12
C GLN A 240 27.77 13.97 -10.52
N LEU A 241 26.86 13.09 -10.09
CA LEU A 241 26.96 11.64 -10.34
C LEU A 241 26.22 11.26 -11.63
N LYS A 242 26.90 10.57 -12.55
CA LYS A 242 26.28 9.96 -13.73
C LYS A 242 25.47 8.73 -13.32
N ILE A 243 24.20 8.67 -13.74
CA ILE A 243 23.25 7.60 -13.44
C ILE A 243 22.84 6.90 -14.74
N PRO A 244 23.67 6.00 -15.28
CA PRO A 244 23.36 5.28 -16.51
C PRO A 244 22.34 4.15 -16.29
N ILE A 245 22.19 3.69 -15.04
CA ILE A 245 21.34 2.57 -14.67
C ILE A 245 20.71 2.79 -13.30
N LEU A 246 19.50 2.28 -13.11
CA LEU A 246 18.85 2.11 -11.81
C LEU A 246 18.55 0.63 -11.61
N LEU A 247 18.92 0.08 -10.45
CA LEU A 247 18.74 -1.33 -10.14
C LEU A 247 17.80 -1.50 -8.94
N TYR A 248 16.77 -2.32 -9.09
CA TYR A 248 15.97 -2.83 -7.98
C TYR A 248 15.89 -4.34 -8.11
N ALA A 249 16.98 -5.01 -7.71
CA ALA A 249 17.20 -6.42 -8.01
C ALA A 249 17.16 -6.69 -9.53
N ASP A 250 16.26 -7.54 -10.00
CA ASP A 250 16.10 -7.93 -11.40
C ASP A 250 15.42 -6.86 -12.26
N ASP A 251 14.65 -5.95 -11.65
CA ASP A 251 14.08 -4.79 -12.34
C ASP A 251 15.19 -3.74 -12.60
N MET A 252 15.62 -3.64 -13.86
CA MET A 252 16.68 -2.71 -14.28
C MET A 252 16.12 -1.60 -15.18
N VAL A 253 16.66 -0.39 -15.03
CA VAL A 253 16.35 0.74 -15.93
C VAL A 253 17.63 1.35 -16.46
N LEU A 254 17.92 1.13 -17.74
CA LEU A 254 18.99 1.86 -18.43
C LEU A 254 18.49 3.24 -18.85
N LEU A 255 19.31 4.26 -18.67
CA LEU A 255 18.97 5.65 -18.92
C LEU A 255 20.01 6.33 -19.81
N SER A 256 19.56 7.01 -20.86
CA SER A 256 20.45 7.83 -21.70
C SER A 256 19.73 9.05 -22.26
N LEU A 257 20.48 10.13 -22.47
CA LEU A 257 19.98 11.37 -23.09
C LEU A 257 19.87 11.26 -24.62
N THR A 258 20.45 10.22 -25.23
CA THR A 258 20.39 10.00 -26.67
C THR A 258 19.95 8.56 -26.99
N LYS A 259 19.29 8.38 -28.14
CA LYS A 259 18.94 7.04 -28.64
C LYS A 259 20.18 6.18 -28.88
N LEU A 260 21.23 6.77 -29.43
CA LEU A 260 22.50 6.10 -29.71
C LEU A 260 23.18 5.66 -28.41
N GLY A 261 23.20 6.52 -27.39
CA GLY A 261 23.70 6.17 -26.07
C GLY A 261 22.93 5.02 -25.43
N LEU A 262 21.59 5.02 -25.54
CA LEU A 262 20.77 3.90 -25.04
C LEU A 262 21.09 2.59 -25.76
N ASN A 263 21.23 2.62 -27.09
CA ASN A 263 21.64 1.43 -27.87
C ASN A 263 23.02 0.92 -27.46
N ASN A 264 24.00 1.81 -27.28
CA ASN A 264 25.33 1.41 -26.83
C ASN A 264 25.28 0.75 -25.44
N THR A 265 24.48 1.28 -24.52
CA THR A 265 24.29 0.65 -23.20
C THR A 265 23.56 -0.68 -23.26
N LEU A 266 22.59 -0.84 -24.17
CA LEU A 266 21.90 -2.12 -24.36
C LEU A 266 22.85 -3.19 -24.89
N ARG A 267 23.75 -2.85 -25.83
CA ARG A 267 24.80 -3.79 -26.29
C ARG A 267 25.73 -4.18 -25.15
N GLY A 268 26.22 -3.18 -24.40
CA GLY A 268 27.04 -3.44 -23.23
C GLY A 268 26.35 -4.34 -22.20
N LEU A 269 25.05 -4.15 -21.99
CA LEU A 269 24.25 -4.98 -21.11
C LEU A 269 24.12 -6.41 -21.65
N MET A 270 23.92 -6.58 -22.96
CA MET A 270 23.88 -7.89 -23.61
C MET A 270 25.21 -8.63 -23.42
N THR A 271 26.34 -8.01 -23.74
CA THR A 271 27.67 -8.59 -23.52
C THR A 271 27.93 -8.93 -22.04
N TYR A 272 27.52 -8.04 -21.11
CA TYR A 272 27.62 -8.31 -19.68
C TYR A 272 26.77 -9.52 -19.29
N CYS A 273 25.54 -9.63 -19.80
CA CYS A 273 24.64 -10.75 -19.52
C CYS A 273 25.24 -12.06 -20.02
N ASP A 274 25.75 -12.09 -21.25
CA ASP A 274 26.39 -13.28 -21.83
C ASP A 274 27.60 -13.73 -21.01
N THR A 275 28.46 -12.78 -20.62
CA THR A 275 29.65 -13.03 -19.79
C THR A 275 29.26 -13.54 -18.40
N ASN A 276 28.12 -13.10 -17.86
CA ASN A 276 27.65 -13.48 -16.53
C ASN A 276 26.56 -14.56 -16.55
N SER A 277 26.33 -15.24 -17.68
CA SER A 277 25.30 -16.26 -17.84
C SER A 277 23.89 -15.82 -17.38
N LEU A 278 23.58 -14.56 -17.63
CA LEU A 278 22.25 -13.98 -17.49
C LEU A 278 21.61 -13.84 -18.87
N LYS A 279 20.28 -13.77 -18.94
CA LYS A 279 19.57 -13.64 -20.22
C LYS A 279 18.53 -12.52 -20.16
N ILE A 280 18.62 -11.58 -21.10
CA ILE A 280 17.63 -10.52 -21.25
C ILE A 280 16.33 -11.11 -21.82
N ASN A 281 15.20 -10.79 -21.21
CA ASN A 281 13.89 -11.09 -21.75
C ASN A 281 13.45 -9.93 -22.67
N PHE A 282 13.84 -9.95 -23.94
CA PHE A 282 13.50 -8.89 -24.90
C PHE A 282 11.99 -8.69 -25.08
N ALA A 283 11.17 -9.74 -24.94
CA ALA A 283 9.71 -9.64 -25.06
C ALA A 283 9.06 -8.85 -23.91
N LYS A 284 9.61 -8.97 -22.70
CA LYS A 284 9.16 -8.21 -21.52
C LYS A 284 9.86 -6.87 -21.35
N THR A 285 11.05 -6.72 -21.93
CA THR A 285 11.79 -5.46 -21.96
C THR A 285 11.01 -4.42 -22.77
N LYS A 286 10.96 -3.18 -22.28
CA LYS A 286 10.21 -2.08 -22.93
C LYS A 286 11.07 -0.82 -22.98
N ILE A 287 10.92 -0.06 -24.06
CA ILE A 287 11.55 1.26 -24.19
C ILE A 287 10.48 2.34 -24.05
N LEU A 288 10.81 3.40 -23.31
CA LEU A 288 10.00 4.60 -23.14
C LEU A 288 10.90 5.82 -23.28
N THR A 289 10.48 6.77 -24.12
CA THR A 289 11.15 8.07 -24.21
C THR A 289 10.26 9.12 -23.58
N PHE A 290 10.79 9.79 -22.56
CA PHE A 290 10.15 10.92 -21.94
C PHE A 290 10.34 12.17 -22.80
N GLY A 291 9.31 13.01 -22.90
CA GLY A 291 9.33 14.23 -23.73
C GLY A 291 8.95 14.02 -25.20
N THR A 292 8.49 12.84 -25.60
CA THR A 292 7.95 12.61 -26.95
C THR A 292 6.70 11.74 -26.86
N LYS A 293 5.60 12.21 -27.45
CA LYS A 293 4.39 11.38 -27.59
C LYS A 293 4.64 10.38 -28.71
N THR A 294 5.14 9.20 -28.34
CA THR A 294 5.43 8.15 -29.31
C THR A 294 4.20 7.26 -29.51
N ARG A 295 3.85 6.98 -30.76
CA ARG A 295 2.93 5.87 -31.09
C ARG A 295 3.61 4.55 -30.72
N LYS A 296 2.82 3.57 -30.32
CA LYS A 296 3.34 2.21 -30.09
C LYS A 296 4.03 1.73 -31.37
N SER A 297 5.29 1.35 -31.24
CA SER A 297 6.16 0.95 -32.35
C SER A 297 7.18 -0.07 -31.86
N LEU A 298 8.00 -0.60 -32.77
CA LEU A 298 9.09 -1.51 -32.43
C LEU A 298 10.42 -0.75 -32.48
N TRP A 299 11.25 -1.03 -31.49
CA TRP A 299 12.65 -0.63 -31.45
C TRP A 299 13.50 -1.83 -31.87
N ASN A 300 14.11 -1.74 -33.05
CA ASN A 300 14.97 -2.80 -33.56
C ASN A 300 16.35 -2.68 -32.92
N PHE A 301 16.80 -3.76 -32.30
CA PHE A 301 18.07 -3.85 -31.59
C PHE A 301 18.68 -5.24 -31.86
N GLU A 302 19.75 -5.30 -32.67
CA GLU A 302 20.53 -6.53 -32.94
C GLU A 302 19.68 -7.76 -33.29
N GLY A 303 18.71 -7.60 -34.19
CA GLY A 303 17.79 -8.67 -34.61
C GLY A 303 16.63 -8.92 -33.63
N HIS A 304 16.60 -8.26 -32.48
CA HIS A 304 15.48 -8.28 -31.55
C HIS A 304 14.56 -7.07 -31.73
N SER A 305 13.25 -7.29 -31.66
CA SER A 305 12.25 -6.23 -31.64
C SER A 305 11.77 -5.98 -30.20
N ILE A 306 12.12 -4.82 -29.66
CA ILE A 306 11.71 -4.37 -28.32
C ILE A 306 10.50 -3.45 -28.45
N GLU A 307 9.46 -3.64 -27.64
CA GLU A 307 8.27 -2.76 -27.71
C GLU A 307 8.63 -1.35 -27.22
N TYR A 308 8.36 -0.36 -28.08
CA TYR A 308 8.43 1.06 -27.76
C TYR A 308 7.04 1.54 -27.31
N CYS A 309 6.93 1.82 -26.02
CA CYS A 309 5.67 2.17 -25.36
C CYS A 309 5.59 3.66 -25.01
N SER A 310 4.37 4.12 -24.69
CA SER A 310 4.10 5.49 -24.21
C SER A 310 3.86 5.57 -22.69
N THR A 311 3.65 4.40 -22.05
CA THR A 311 3.47 4.20 -20.62
C THR A 311 4.11 2.88 -20.18
N PHE A 312 4.68 2.84 -18.99
CA PHE A 312 5.27 1.63 -18.41
C PHE A 312 5.07 1.59 -16.89
N LYS A 313 4.83 0.40 -16.32
CA LYS A 313 4.67 0.21 -14.86
C LYS A 313 6.00 -0.21 -14.24
N TYR A 314 6.69 0.73 -13.60
CA TYR A 314 7.95 0.52 -12.90
C TYR A 314 7.74 0.52 -11.39
N LEU A 315 8.16 -0.56 -10.71
CA LEU A 315 8.05 -0.75 -9.25
C LEU A 315 6.66 -0.41 -8.66
N GLY A 316 5.60 -0.71 -9.42
CA GLY A 316 4.21 -0.48 -9.03
C GLY A 316 3.61 0.87 -9.47
N ILE A 317 4.42 1.81 -9.95
CA ILE A 317 3.97 3.14 -10.42
C ILE A 317 4.00 3.17 -11.95
N THR A 318 2.95 3.73 -12.57
CA THR A 318 2.88 3.82 -14.04
C THR A 318 3.41 5.17 -14.49
N PHE A 319 4.57 5.16 -15.14
CA PHE A 319 5.17 6.32 -15.78
C PHE A 319 4.61 6.51 -17.19
N GLN A 320 4.48 7.76 -17.61
CA GLN A 320 3.99 8.17 -18.92
C GLN A 320 4.97 9.18 -19.53
N HIS A 321 5.13 9.16 -20.86
CA HIS A 321 6.07 10.01 -21.60
C HIS A 321 6.06 11.51 -21.22
N GLY A 322 4.89 12.08 -20.90
CA GLY A 322 4.71 13.50 -20.54
C GLY A 322 4.60 13.79 -19.04
N LEU A 323 5.00 12.86 -18.16
CA LEU A 323 4.87 12.99 -16.70
C LEU A 323 3.44 13.27 -16.18
N SER A 324 2.43 12.85 -16.95
CA SER A 324 1.04 12.82 -16.49
C SER A 324 0.77 11.55 -15.69
N TRP A 325 0.06 11.69 -14.57
CA TRP A 325 -0.34 10.56 -13.73
C TRP A 325 -1.69 9.95 -14.10
N SER A 326 -2.32 10.42 -15.19
CA SER A 326 -3.65 9.97 -15.62
C SER A 326 -3.73 8.45 -15.85
N ALA A 327 -2.76 7.87 -16.55
CA ALA A 327 -2.69 6.43 -16.80
C ALA A 327 -2.56 5.62 -15.51
N HIS A 328 -1.70 6.08 -14.58
CA HIS A 328 -1.54 5.46 -13.27
C HIS A 328 -2.85 5.49 -12.47
N LEU A 329 -3.45 6.68 -12.36
CA LEU A 329 -4.68 6.88 -11.60
C LEU A 329 -5.84 6.05 -12.16
N ASN A 330 -6.01 6.01 -13.49
CA ASN A 330 -7.09 5.23 -14.11
C ASN A 330 -6.95 3.73 -13.79
N THR A 331 -5.73 3.19 -13.88
CA THR A 331 -5.45 1.78 -13.57
C THR A 331 -5.71 1.48 -12.09
N THR A 332 -5.20 2.32 -11.20
CA THR A 332 -5.33 2.15 -9.74
C THR A 332 -6.79 2.31 -9.27
N ILE A 333 -7.51 3.31 -9.80
CA ILE A 333 -8.93 3.54 -9.51
C ILE A 333 -9.77 2.34 -9.98
N LEU A 334 -9.49 1.80 -11.18
CA LEU A 334 -10.23 0.66 -11.70
C LEU A 334 -10.02 -0.60 -10.83
N ALA A 335 -8.78 -0.90 -10.45
CA ALA A 335 -8.47 -2.01 -9.58
C ALA A 335 -9.14 -1.87 -8.19
N ALA A 336 -9.09 -0.66 -7.61
CA ALA A 336 -9.75 -0.36 -6.35
C ALA A 336 -11.27 -0.49 -6.46
N ARG A 337 -11.89 0.00 -7.54
CA ARG A 337 -13.34 -0.13 -7.79
C ARG A 337 -13.76 -1.60 -7.87
N ARG A 338 -13.01 -2.45 -8.58
CA ARG A 338 -13.29 -3.90 -8.64
C ARG A 338 -13.26 -4.52 -7.24
N THR A 339 -12.25 -4.17 -6.44
CA THR A 339 -12.13 -4.65 -5.06
C THR A 339 -13.28 -4.14 -4.19
N ILE A 340 -13.63 -2.86 -4.27
CA ILE A 340 -14.77 -2.28 -3.56
C ILE A 340 -16.07 -3.00 -3.94
N LYS A 341 -16.30 -3.28 -5.22
CA LYS A 341 -17.49 -4.00 -5.67
C LYS A 341 -17.57 -5.44 -5.15
N ALA A 342 -16.43 -6.14 -5.10
CA ALA A 342 -16.36 -7.45 -4.49
C ALA A 342 -16.69 -7.40 -2.98
N LEU A 343 -16.13 -6.40 -2.27
CA LEU A 343 -16.42 -6.16 -0.86
C LEU A 343 -17.90 -5.81 -0.63
N GLU A 344 -18.49 -4.93 -1.45
CA GLU A 344 -19.92 -4.59 -1.41
C GLU A 344 -20.78 -5.84 -1.63
N LYS A 345 -20.48 -6.65 -2.67
CA LYS A 345 -21.21 -7.90 -2.93
C LYS A 345 -21.12 -8.84 -1.73
N PHE A 346 -19.93 -9.03 -1.17
CA PHE A 346 -19.74 -9.85 0.03
C PHE A 346 -20.55 -9.32 1.21
N TYR A 347 -20.48 -8.02 1.49
CA TYR A 347 -21.20 -7.37 2.58
C TYR A 347 -22.71 -7.63 2.52
N TYR A 348 -23.32 -7.50 1.33
CA TYR A 348 -24.75 -7.71 1.16
C TYR A 348 -25.19 -9.18 1.06
N ALA A 349 -24.34 -10.07 0.54
CA ALA A 349 -24.73 -11.47 0.29
C ALA A 349 -24.34 -12.44 1.42
N LYS A 350 -23.16 -12.25 2.03
CA LYS A 350 -22.55 -13.25 2.94
C LYS A 350 -21.93 -12.66 4.21
N GLY A 351 -21.65 -11.37 4.24
CA GLY A 351 -20.87 -10.73 5.31
C GLY A 351 -21.67 -10.33 6.55
N GLY A 352 -22.91 -10.79 6.69
CA GLY A 352 -23.82 -10.41 7.79
C GLY A 352 -24.11 -8.91 7.87
N GLN A 353 -23.74 -8.14 6.83
CA GLN A 353 -23.80 -6.69 6.79
C GLN A 353 -23.10 -5.99 7.98
N LEU A 354 -22.08 -6.62 8.59
CA LEU A 354 -21.36 -6.03 9.70
C LEU A 354 -20.41 -4.92 9.23
N VAL A 355 -20.57 -3.71 9.79
CA VAL A 355 -19.78 -2.52 9.41
C VAL A 355 -18.32 -2.57 9.87
N PRO A 356 -17.98 -3.03 11.10
CA PRO A 356 -16.58 -3.06 11.55
C PRO A 356 -15.67 -3.94 10.68
N PRO A 357 -16.04 -5.19 10.31
CA PRO A 357 -15.22 -6.04 9.46
C PRO A 357 -15.05 -5.47 8.03
N ILE A 358 -16.13 -4.99 7.40
CA ILE A 358 -16.05 -4.47 6.03
C ILE A 358 -15.21 -3.18 5.97
N ARG A 359 -15.30 -2.33 7.00
CA ARG A 359 -14.44 -1.17 7.17
C ARG A 359 -12.97 -1.59 7.30
N LYS A 360 -12.67 -2.61 8.13
CA LYS A 360 -11.30 -3.14 8.29
C LYS A 360 -10.77 -3.69 6.96
N ALA A 361 -11.58 -4.42 6.20
CA ALA A 361 -11.23 -4.92 4.86
C ALA A 361 -10.93 -3.77 3.88
N PHE A 362 -11.75 -2.71 3.88
CA PHE A 362 -11.51 -1.52 3.05
C PHE A 362 -10.19 -0.82 3.41
N ILE A 363 -9.95 -0.58 4.72
CA ILE A 363 -8.72 0.08 5.19
C ILE A 363 -7.47 -0.75 4.91
N SER A 364 -7.55 -2.09 5.00
CA SER A 364 -6.40 -2.99 4.85
C SER A 364 -6.11 -3.37 3.40
N LYS A 365 -7.11 -3.37 2.51
CA LYS A 365 -6.93 -3.78 1.10
C LYS A 365 -7.05 -2.64 0.10
N VAL A 366 -8.10 -1.84 0.20
CA VAL A 366 -8.43 -0.81 -0.81
C VAL A 366 -7.55 0.42 -0.65
N LEU A 367 -7.40 0.93 0.57
CA LEU A 367 -6.62 2.15 0.80
C LEU A 367 -5.12 1.99 0.47
N PRO A 368 -4.43 0.90 0.82
CA PRO A 368 -3.03 0.70 0.43
C PRO A 368 -2.87 0.59 -1.09
N MET A 369 -3.82 -0.06 -1.77
CA MET A 369 -3.85 -0.14 -3.23
C MET A 369 -3.99 1.24 -3.87
N LEU A 370 -4.92 2.07 -3.37
CA LEU A 370 -5.15 3.43 -3.88
C LEU A 370 -3.98 4.39 -3.65
N LEU A 371 -3.31 4.27 -2.50
CA LEU A 371 -2.29 5.20 -2.06
C LEU A 371 -0.86 4.74 -2.35
N TYR A 372 -0.67 3.58 -3.00
CA TYR A 372 0.66 3.08 -3.31
C TYR A 372 1.47 4.11 -4.13
N GLY A 373 2.66 4.46 -3.66
CA GLY A 373 3.53 5.45 -4.31
C GLY A 373 3.01 6.90 -4.31
N VAL A 374 2.00 7.24 -3.48
CA VAL A 374 1.39 8.59 -3.47
C VAL A 374 2.40 9.71 -3.18
N GLU A 375 3.49 9.40 -2.50
CA GLU A 375 4.65 10.28 -2.33
C GLU A 375 5.25 10.81 -3.65
N ILE A 376 5.10 10.06 -4.75
CA ILE A 376 5.67 10.37 -6.07
C ILE A 376 4.67 11.15 -6.95
N TRP A 377 3.40 10.75 -6.95
CA TRP A 377 2.38 11.29 -7.88
C TRP A 377 1.30 12.16 -7.23
N GLY A 378 1.20 12.15 -5.90
CA GLY A 378 0.10 12.72 -5.11
C GLY A 378 0.19 14.20 -4.79
N TRP A 379 1.02 14.99 -5.49
CA TRP A 379 1.26 16.40 -5.16
C TRP A 379 0.09 17.34 -5.53
N ASN A 380 -0.85 16.88 -6.37
CA ASN A 380 -1.99 17.68 -6.81
C ASN A 380 -3.26 17.35 -6.00
N LEU A 381 -3.83 18.35 -5.33
CA LEU A 381 -5.04 18.19 -4.54
C LEU A 381 -6.25 17.71 -5.36
N LYS A 382 -6.44 18.21 -6.59
CA LYS A 382 -7.56 17.80 -7.47
C LYS A 382 -7.47 16.30 -7.81
N THR A 383 -6.24 15.80 -7.98
CA THR A 383 -5.99 14.37 -8.18
C THR A 383 -6.42 13.55 -6.97
N LEU A 384 -6.04 13.97 -5.76
CA LEU A 384 -6.41 13.27 -4.53
C LEU A 384 -7.92 13.32 -4.25
N GLN A 385 -8.56 14.45 -4.55
CA GLN A 385 -10.03 14.58 -4.46
C GLN A 385 -10.76 13.61 -5.39
N ARG A 386 -10.20 13.29 -6.56
CA ARG A 386 -10.75 12.26 -7.46
C ARG A 386 -10.78 10.86 -6.81
N LEU A 387 -9.81 10.56 -5.94
CA LEU A 387 -9.77 9.31 -5.20
C LEU A 387 -10.79 9.31 -4.06
N GLU A 388 -11.00 10.46 -3.40
CA GLU A 388 -11.95 10.62 -2.29
C GLU A 388 -13.37 10.18 -2.69
N ILE A 389 -13.77 10.39 -3.95
CA ILE A 389 -15.05 9.95 -4.51
C ILE A 389 -15.29 8.45 -4.27
N LEU A 390 -14.25 7.61 -4.34
CA LEU A 390 -14.36 6.17 -4.11
C LEU A 390 -14.66 5.85 -2.64
N GLN A 391 -13.93 6.48 -1.71
CA GLN A 391 -14.18 6.31 -0.27
C GLN A 391 -15.59 6.78 0.09
N ASN A 392 -16.02 7.92 -0.46
CA ASN A 392 -17.35 8.46 -0.22
C ASN A 392 -18.45 7.56 -0.80
N SER A 393 -18.23 7.00 -1.99
CA SER A 393 -19.15 6.03 -2.60
C SER A 393 -19.28 4.77 -1.75
N PHE A 394 -18.15 4.22 -1.30
CA PHE A 394 -18.13 3.05 -0.41
C PHE A 394 -18.85 3.35 0.91
N ALA A 395 -18.54 4.48 1.56
CA ALA A 395 -19.15 4.90 2.81
C ALA A 395 -20.69 4.99 2.71
N ARG A 396 -21.20 5.68 1.68
CA ARG A 396 -22.65 5.77 1.43
C ARG A 396 -23.28 4.40 1.21
N LYS A 397 -22.62 3.53 0.46
CA LYS A 397 -23.15 2.20 0.14
C LYS A 397 -23.22 1.30 1.36
N ILE A 398 -22.24 1.34 2.26
CA ILE A 398 -22.27 0.55 3.51
C ILE A 398 -23.28 1.09 4.51
N LEU A 399 -23.42 2.42 4.59
CA LEU A 399 -24.37 3.11 5.47
C LEU A 399 -25.82 3.15 4.91
N GLY A 400 -26.03 2.79 3.64
CA GLY A 400 -27.37 2.78 3.02
C GLY A 400 -27.92 4.18 2.72
N LEU A 401 -27.05 5.15 2.47
CA LEU A 401 -27.35 6.58 2.37
C LEU A 401 -27.38 7.12 0.92
N PRO A 402 -28.16 8.19 0.64
CA PRO A 402 -28.28 8.78 -0.70
C PRO A 402 -27.01 9.54 -1.15
N LYS A 403 -26.91 9.80 -2.46
CA LYS A 403 -25.74 10.49 -3.07
C LYS A 403 -25.46 11.89 -2.49
N GLY A 404 -26.51 12.62 -2.08
CA GLY A 404 -26.42 13.97 -1.50
C GLY A 404 -25.90 14.04 -0.05
N SER A 405 -25.66 12.90 0.59
CA SER A 405 -25.23 12.86 2.01
C SER A 405 -23.94 13.65 2.26
N VAL A 406 -23.91 14.38 3.38
CA VAL A 406 -22.80 15.22 3.83
C VAL A 406 -21.55 14.36 4.03
N VAL A 407 -20.51 14.63 3.24
CA VAL A 407 -19.30 13.79 3.19
C VAL A 407 -18.52 13.81 4.49
N ALA A 408 -18.39 14.97 5.14
CA ALA A 408 -17.69 15.09 6.41
C ALA A 408 -18.34 14.20 7.49
N GLN A 409 -19.67 14.14 7.51
CA GLN A 409 -20.42 13.28 8.42
C GLN A 409 -20.18 11.79 8.14
N LEU A 410 -20.16 11.35 6.87
CA LEU A 410 -19.84 9.96 6.50
C LEU A 410 -18.49 9.52 7.06
N ARG A 411 -17.50 10.41 6.98
CA ARG A 411 -16.14 10.16 7.50
C ARG A 411 -16.11 10.07 9.01
N THR A 412 -16.80 10.96 9.70
CA THR A 412 -16.88 10.96 11.18
C THR A 412 -17.56 9.70 11.70
N GLU A 413 -18.69 9.30 11.09
CA GLU A 413 -19.45 8.10 11.47
C GLU A 413 -18.64 6.81 11.30
N LEU A 414 -17.93 6.68 10.18
CA LEU A 414 -17.08 5.52 9.92
C LEU A 414 -15.69 5.64 10.55
N GLY A 415 -15.36 6.74 11.23
CA GLY A 415 -14.00 6.99 11.71
C GLY A 415 -12.94 6.84 10.61
N LEU A 416 -13.21 7.41 9.42
CA LEU A 416 -12.32 7.38 8.25
C LEU A 416 -11.76 8.78 7.99
N PRO A 417 -10.45 9.00 8.13
CA PRO A 417 -9.82 10.22 7.64
C PRO A 417 -9.98 10.40 6.13
N SER A 418 -9.90 11.63 5.65
CA SER A 418 -9.87 11.88 4.20
C SER A 418 -8.68 11.17 3.54
N ILE A 419 -8.86 10.75 2.29
CA ILE A 419 -7.78 10.22 1.45
C ILE A 419 -6.70 11.30 1.29
N VAL A 420 -7.09 12.56 1.18
CA VAL A 420 -6.18 13.71 1.11
C VAL A 420 -5.26 13.76 2.33
N ALA A 421 -5.80 13.69 3.55
CA ALA A 421 -4.99 13.67 4.77
C ALA A 421 -4.06 12.47 4.82
N ARG A 422 -4.55 11.26 4.47
CA ARG A 422 -3.73 10.05 4.42
C ARG A 422 -2.57 10.17 3.42
N ALA A 423 -2.83 10.76 2.26
CA ALA A 423 -1.81 11.02 1.24
C ALA A 423 -0.78 12.03 1.74
N HIS A 424 -1.21 13.17 2.29
CA HIS A 424 -0.30 14.20 2.79
C HIS A 424 0.57 13.71 3.96
N ILE A 425 0.02 12.88 4.86
CA ILE A 425 0.82 12.22 5.92
C ILE A 425 1.95 11.39 5.31
N ARG A 426 1.68 10.60 4.27
CA ARG A 426 2.70 9.78 3.59
C ARG A 426 3.74 10.63 2.87
N ILE A 427 3.28 11.66 2.15
CA ILE A 427 4.14 12.58 1.40
C ILE A 427 5.12 13.27 2.37
N ILE A 428 4.62 13.91 3.43
CA ILE A 428 5.46 14.63 4.40
C ILE A 428 6.39 13.66 5.13
N SER A 429 5.87 12.53 5.63
CA SER A 429 6.70 11.54 6.33
C SER A 429 7.82 10.99 5.46
N PHE A 430 7.57 10.83 4.16
CA PHE A 430 8.57 10.37 3.21
C PHE A 430 9.67 11.41 3.02
N TYR A 431 9.32 12.69 2.87
CA TYR A 431 10.32 13.75 2.70
C TYR A 431 11.12 14.04 3.98
N CYS A 432 10.49 14.07 5.15
CA CYS A 432 11.22 14.18 6.43
C CYS A 432 12.24 13.03 6.58
N LYS A 433 11.87 11.80 6.18
CA LYS A 433 12.81 10.67 6.17
C LYS A 433 13.99 10.90 5.22
N LEU A 434 13.78 11.50 4.05
CA LEU A 434 14.86 11.77 3.09
C LEU A 434 15.77 12.92 3.55
N ILE A 435 15.25 13.94 4.23
CA ILE A 435 16.03 15.03 4.85
C ILE A 435 16.99 14.50 5.92
N ASN A 436 16.67 13.38 6.57
CA ASN A 436 17.51 12.77 7.59
C ASN A 436 18.32 11.56 7.07
N ALA A 437 18.21 11.22 5.77
CA ALA A 437 18.91 10.07 5.21
C ALA A 437 20.40 10.35 4.94
N PRO A 438 21.28 9.35 4.82
CA PRO A 438 22.68 9.58 4.46
C PRO A 438 22.84 10.31 3.11
N GLY A 439 23.83 11.19 2.99
CA GLY A 439 24.12 11.94 1.74
C GLY A 439 24.47 11.06 0.53
N SER A 440 24.97 9.86 0.77
CA SER A 440 25.26 8.84 -0.25
C SER A 440 23.99 8.23 -0.87
N LEU A 441 22.82 8.40 -0.26
CA LEU A 441 21.56 7.85 -0.78
C LEU A 441 21.08 8.64 -1.99
N LEU A 442 20.96 7.99 -3.16
CA LEU A 442 20.46 8.63 -4.38
C LEU A 442 19.07 9.27 -4.20
N ALA A 443 18.18 8.62 -3.46
CA ALA A 443 16.84 9.17 -3.20
C ALA A 443 16.89 10.50 -2.43
N ARG A 444 17.88 10.70 -1.54
CA ARG A 444 18.10 11.99 -0.89
C ARG A 444 18.62 13.03 -1.87
N GLN A 445 19.60 12.69 -2.69
CA GLN A 445 20.11 13.60 -3.73
C GLN A 445 19.02 14.00 -4.74
N ALA A 446 18.15 13.05 -5.07
CA ALA A 446 16.98 13.27 -5.93
C ALA A 446 15.97 14.19 -5.27
N PHE A 447 15.74 14.03 -3.97
CA PHE A 447 14.91 14.95 -3.20
C PHE A 447 15.48 16.36 -3.16
N LEU A 448 16.77 16.54 -2.85
CA LEU A 448 17.43 17.86 -2.82
C LEU A 448 17.41 18.56 -4.18
N THR A 449 17.46 17.80 -5.27
CA THR A 449 17.31 18.35 -6.63
C THR A 449 15.84 18.69 -6.93
N CYS A 450 14.90 17.82 -6.51
CA CYS A 450 13.47 18.00 -6.73
C CYS A 450 12.90 19.17 -5.91
N SER A 451 13.41 19.42 -4.71
CA SER A 451 12.95 20.50 -3.83
C SER A 451 13.21 21.89 -4.43
N GLN A 452 14.20 22.00 -5.31
CA GLN A 452 14.48 23.20 -6.10
C GLN A 452 13.47 23.41 -7.26
N SER A 453 12.62 22.42 -7.56
CA SER A 453 11.63 22.55 -8.64
C SER A 453 10.41 23.39 -8.20
N ASN A 454 9.98 24.29 -9.09
CA ASN A 454 8.80 25.14 -8.86
C ASN A 454 7.50 24.35 -8.63
N LYS A 455 7.38 23.16 -9.23
CA LYS A 455 6.17 22.34 -9.12
C LYS A 455 6.06 21.71 -7.73
N TRP A 456 7.16 21.20 -7.22
CA TRP A 456 7.20 20.58 -5.91
C TRP A 456 7.07 21.63 -4.80
N SER A 457 7.78 22.75 -4.90
CA SER A 457 7.74 23.82 -3.88
C SER A 457 6.32 24.37 -3.72
N LYS A 458 5.63 24.67 -4.83
CA LYS A 458 4.21 25.08 -4.82
C LYS A 458 3.29 24.04 -4.15
N ALA A 459 3.53 22.75 -4.43
CA ALA A 459 2.75 21.68 -3.82
C ALA A 459 2.99 21.60 -2.30
N MET A 460 4.24 21.71 -1.85
CA MET A 460 4.54 21.69 -0.41
C MET A 460 3.94 22.90 0.31
N VAL A 461 4.06 24.11 -0.24
CA VAL A 461 3.42 25.32 0.31
C VAL A 461 1.91 25.12 0.45
N THR A 462 1.27 24.52 -0.57
CA THR A 462 -0.17 24.22 -0.51
C THR A 462 -0.50 23.22 0.61
N ILE A 463 0.33 22.19 0.79
CA ILE A 463 0.13 21.15 1.82
C ILE A 463 0.37 21.73 3.22
N THR A 464 1.45 22.50 3.42
CA THR A 464 1.79 23.08 4.72
C THR A 464 0.77 24.12 5.14
N ALA A 465 0.35 25.01 4.22
CA ALA A 465 -0.70 25.99 4.48
C ALA A 465 -2.04 25.34 4.88
N ARG A 466 -2.43 24.25 4.19
CA ARG A 466 -3.69 23.53 4.48
C ARG A 466 -3.78 23.03 5.92
N TYR A 467 -2.66 22.63 6.53
CA TYR A 467 -2.62 22.09 7.88
C TYR A 467 -1.80 22.94 8.84
N SER A 468 -1.56 24.22 8.52
CA SER A 468 -0.73 25.14 9.32
C SER A 468 0.52 24.44 9.89
N LEU A 469 1.20 23.67 9.02
CA LEU A 469 2.43 22.97 9.39
C LEU A 469 3.58 23.98 9.40
N PRO A 470 4.59 23.78 10.27
CA PRO A 470 5.81 24.57 10.19
C PRO A 470 6.53 24.30 8.87
N ASP A 471 7.59 25.08 8.64
CA ASP A 471 8.49 24.91 7.51
C ASP A 471 9.13 23.50 7.51
N LEU A 472 9.66 23.11 6.36
CA LEU A 472 10.13 21.75 6.13
C LEU A 472 11.35 21.39 7.01
N ASP A 473 12.19 22.37 7.33
CA ASP A 473 13.38 22.14 8.16
C ASP A 473 12.95 21.87 9.60
N SER A 474 12.00 22.64 10.12
CA SER A 474 11.35 22.34 11.41
C SER A 474 10.65 20.98 11.41
N LEU A 475 9.99 20.60 10.31
CA LEU A 475 9.32 19.30 10.18
C LEU A 475 10.30 18.13 10.12
N SER A 476 11.56 18.33 9.74
CA SER A 476 12.56 17.27 9.67
C SER A 476 12.83 16.61 11.04
N SER A 477 12.65 17.37 12.13
CA SER A 477 12.76 16.89 13.50
C SER A 477 11.56 16.05 13.96
N TRP A 478 10.45 16.08 13.23
CA TRP A 478 9.23 15.39 13.63
C TRP A 478 9.26 13.93 13.21
N ASP A 479 8.83 13.05 14.10
CA ASP A 479 8.56 11.67 13.74
C ASP A 479 7.22 11.51 12.98
N LYS A 480 7.05 10.33 12.38
CA LYS A 480 5.84 9.97 11.64
C LYS A 480 4.56 10.01 12.49
N HIS A 481 4.66 9.77 13.80
CA HIS A 481 3.52 9.74 14.70
C HIS A 481 3.01 11.16 14.99
N LYS A 482 3.91 12.11 15.24
CA LYS A 482 3.63 13.53 15.43
C LYS A 482 3.02 14.15 14.17
N ILE A 483 3.60 13.89 13.00
CA ILE A 483 3.06 14.35 11.70
C ILE A 483 1.64 13.80 11.49
N ARG A 484 1.45 12.50 11.75
CA ARG A 484 0.14 11.85 11.63
C ARG A 484 -0.88 12.47 12.56
N ALA A 485 -0.57 12.63 13.85
CA ALA A 485 -1.48 13.20 14.82
C ALA A 485 -1.90 14.62 14.42
N TRP A 486 -0.92 15.48 14.10
CA TRP A 486 -1.16 16.87 13.71
C TRP A 486 -2.09 17.03 12.51
N ILE A 487 -1.83 16.27 11.44
CA ILE A 487 -2.63 16.34 10.21
C ILE A 487 -4.03 15.77 10.46
N LEU A 488 -4.15 14.66 11.20
CA LEU A 488 -5.45 14.05 11.48
C LEU A 488 -6.34 14.96 12.35
N THR A 489 -5.77 15.65 13.35
CA THR A 489 -6.51 16.61 14.19
C THR A 489 -7.08 17.76 13.37
N ARG A 490 -6.29 18.31 12.43
CA ARG A 490 -6.76 19.39 11.56
C ARG A 490 -7.73 18.92 10.48
N ASP A 491 -7.51 17.73 9.94
CA ASP A 491 -8.48 17.10 9.02
C ASP A 491 -9.82 16.87 9.71
N GLU A 492 -9.82 16.52 10.99
CA GLU A 492 -11.03 16.41 11.80
C GLU A 492 -11.68 17.77 12.07
N ALA A 493 -10.89 18.81 12.38
CA ALA A 493 -11.41 20.17 12.54
C ALA A 493 -12.06 20.69 11.25
N MET A 494 -11.47 20.42 10.08
CA MET A 494 -12.06 20.77 8.77
C MET A 494 -13.39 20.04 8.54
N ASP A 495 -13.47 18.76 8.87
CA ASP A 495 -14.72 17.99 8.77
C ASP A 495 -15.80 18.54 9.72
N ARG A 496 -15.42 18.95 10.94
CA ARG A 496 -16.35 19.60 11.89
C ARG A 496 -16.88 20.92 11.35
N ALA A 497 -16.00 21.79 10.84
CA ALA A 497 -16.38 23.08 10.27
C ALA A 497 -17.33 22.94 9.05
N GLN A 498 -17.05 21.99 8.16
CA GLN A 498 -17.92 21.69 7.02
C GLN A 498 -19.26 21.11 7.45
N SER A 499 -19.26 20.31 8.51
CA SER A 499 -20.48 19.77 9.08
C SER A 499 -21.31 20.93 9.64
N THR A 500 -20.78 21.82 10.49
CA THR A 500 -21.53 22.97 11.03
C THR A 500 -22.16 23.89 9.97
N SER A 501 -21.55 24.04 8.80
CA SER A 501 -22.02 24.97 7.76
C SER A 501 -23.13 24.42 6.84
N ALA A 502 -23.40 23.11 6.85
CA ALA A 502 -24.39 22.53 5.96
C ALA A 502 -25.83 22.78 6.47
N ARG A 503 -26.75 23.23 5.62
CA ARG A 503 -28.18 23.48 5.98
C ARG A 503 -28.91 22.29 6.62
N LEU A 504 -28.36 21.08 6.53
CA LEU A 504 -28.93 19.81 7.02
C LEU A 504 -28.23 19.27 8.29
N SER A 505 -27.30 20.01 8.88
CA SER A 505 -26.37 19.49 9.91
C SER A 505 -26.68 19.90 11.34
N MET A 506 -27.90 20.34 11.66
CA MET A 506 -28.24 20.90 12.97
C MET A 506 -27.86 20.01 14.19
N TRP A 507 -27.53 18.72 14.01
CA TRP A 507 -27.59 17.77 15.12
C TRP A 507 -26.33 16.92 15.40
N LEU A 508 -25.29 16.94 14.54
CA LEU A 508 -24.02 16.23 14.81
C LEU A 508 -22.81 17.06 15.29
N PRO A 509 -22.68 18.39 15.08
CA PRO A 509 -21.38 19.01 15.27
C PRO A 509 -20.85 19.08 16.72
N LYS A 510 -21.60 18.66 17.73
CA LYS A 510 -21.23 18.89 19.14
C LYS A 510 -20.86 17.65 19.96
N VAL A 511 -20.96 16.44 19.40
CA VAL A 511 -21.01 15.23 20.25
C VAL A 511 -19.76 14.36 20.19
N LYS A 512 -19.06 14.30 19.05
CA LYS A 512 -17.89 13.42 18.91
C LYS A 512 -16.59 14.21 18.93
N VAL A 513 -15.88 14.13 20.06
CA VAL A 513 -14.58 14.78 20.28
C VAL A 513 -13.46 14.10 19.45
N VAL A 514 -13.63 12.81 19.15
CA VAL A 514 -12.61 11.97 18.50
C VAL A 514 -13.18 11.21 17.29
N ARG A 515 -12.49 11.28 16.15
CA ARG A 515 -12.80 10.49 14.94
C ARG A 515 -12.58 8.98 15.15
N SER A 516 -13.62 8.30 15.64
CA SER A 516 -13.72 6.84 15.77
C SER A 516 -14.95 6.29 15.05
N LEU A 517 -15.09 4.96 14.95
CA LEU A 517 -16.33 4.34 14.45
C LEU A 517 -17.49 4.68 15.41
N ALA A 518 -18.68 4.99 14.91
CA ALA A 518 -19.86 5.23 15.75
C ALA A 518 -20.29 3.95 16.49
N ASN A 519 -20.81 4.10 17.71
CA ASN A 519 -21.09 2.98 18.61
C ASN A 519 -22.25 2.14 18.08
N TYR A 520 -23.34 2.75 17.62
CA TYR A 520 -24.45 2.01 17.01
C TYR A 520 -24.06 1.19 15.77
N LEU A 521 -22.96 1.53 15.06
CA LEU A 521 -22.48 0.73 13.93
C LEU A 521 -21.82 -0.59 14.38
N ILE A 522 -21.52 -0.70 15.68
CA ILE A 522 -21.00 -1.89 16.36
C ILE A 522 -22.17 -2.58 17.09
N ASP A 523 -22.94 -1.82 17.87
CA ASP A 523 -23.92 -2.36 18.82
C ASP A 523 -25.23 -2.82 18.13
N LEU A 524 -25.69 -2.10 17.09
CA LEU A 524 -26.86 -2.51 16.30
C LEU A 524 -26.44 -3.53 15.24
N THR A 525 -26.46 -4.81 15.61
CA THR A 525 -26.13 -5.93 14.72
C THR A 525 -27.17 -6.12 13.62
N GLU A 526 -28.45 -5.92 13.94
CA GLU A 526 -29.58 -5.99 13.01
C GLU A 526 -29.49 -4.90 11.93
N PRO A 527 -29.37 -5.26 10.64
CA PRO A 527 -29.12 -4.28 9.59
C PRO A 527 -30.24 -3.28 9.36
N ASN A 528 -31.50 -3.70 9.52
CA ASN A 528 -32.67 -2.83 9.35
C ASN A 528 -32.70 -1.73 10.42
N LEU A 529 -32.49 -2.10 11.69
CA LEU A 529 -32.41 -1.15 12.80
C LEU A 529 -31.22 -0.21 12.64
N ARG A 530 -30.04 -0.75 12.31
CA ARG A 530 -28.83 0.07 12.07
C ARG A 530 -29.07 1.10 10.97
N ARG A 531 -29.66 0.68 9.84
CA ARG A 531 -29.96 1.58 8.71
C ARG A 531 -30.97 2.66 9.10
N ALA A 532 -32.02 2.31 9.85
CA ALA A 532 -33.01 3.27 10.32
C ALA A 532 -32.37 4.36 11.21
N PHE A 533 -31.53 3.96 12.16
CA PHE A 533 -30.80 4.92 12.99
C PHE A 533 -29.81 5.76 12.19
N THR A 534 -29.07 5.17 11.23
CA THR A 534 -28.22 5.93 10.31
C THR A 534 -29.01 6.98 9.54
N MET A 535 -30.20 6.64 9.01
CA MET A 535 -31.03 7.60 8.28
C MET A 535 -31.46 8.77 9.16
N ALA A 536 -31.78 8.52 10.43
CA ALA A 536 -32.08 9.58 11.40
C ALA A 536 -30.90 10.53 11.59
N ARG A 537 -29.70 9.97 11.81
CA ARG A 537 -28.48 10.77 12.02
C ARG A 537 -28.12 11.63 10.81
N PHE A 538 -28.43 11.18 9.59
CA PHE A 538 -28.16 11.91 8.35
C PHE A 538 -29.34 12.76 7.86
N HIS A 539 -30.37 12.97 8.68
CA HIS A 539 -31.57 13.70 8.29
C HIS A 539 -32.13 13.20 6.93
N SER A 540 -32.21 11.86 6.80
CA SER A 540 -32.51 11.15 5.55
C SER A 540 -33.69 10.19 5.71
N ILE A 541 -34.51 10.35 6.76
CA ILE A 541 -35.80 9.65 6.91
C ILE A 541 -36.73 10.17 5.80
N PRO A 542 -37.48 9.33 5.08
CA PRO A 542 -38.35 9.78 3.99
C PRO A 542 -39.61 10.47 4.54
N THR A 543 -39.47 11.66 5.12
CA THR A 543 -40.60 12.53 5.48
C THR A 543 -41.11 13.29 4.26
N ALA A 544 -42.35 13.78 4.28
CA ALA A 544 -42.92 14.57 3.18
C ALA A 544 -42.04 15.79 2.85
N PHE A 545 -41.47 16.43 3.88
CA PHE A 545 -40.50 17.51 3.72
C PHE A 545 -39.31 17.12 2.83
N LEU A 546 -38.75 15.92 3.03
CA LEU A 546 -37.56 15.43 2.31
C LEU A 546 -37.89 14.76 0.98
N GLN A 547 -39.03 14.09 0.86
CA GLN A 547 -39.47 13.46 -0.40
C GLN A 547 -39.70 14.51 -1.50
N GLU A 548 -40.20 15.68 -1.11
CA GLU A 548 -40.52 16.80 -2.00
C GLU A 548 -39.40 17.83 -2.12
N ILE A 549 -38.18 17.56 -1.61
CA ILE A 549 -37.06 18.52 -1.71
C ILE A 549 -36.72 18.90 -3.15
N TYR A 550 -36.92 17.98 -4.09
CA TYR A 550 -36.62 18.18 -5.51
C TYR A 550 -37.88 18.44 -6.35
N SER A 551 -39.07 18.44 -5.73
CA SER A 551 -40.29 18.90 -6.40
C SER A 551 -40.38 20.42 -6.32
N LYS A 552 -41.18 21.04 -7.21
CA LYS A 552 -41.50 22.47 -7.14
C LYS A 552 -42.48 22.80 -5.99
N THR A 553 -42.83 21.83 -5.15
CA THR A 553 -43.80 22.03 -4.07
C THR A 553 -43.21 22.95 -2.99
N PRO A 554 -43.89 24.06 -2.65
CA PRO A 554 -43.55 24.92 -1.52
C PRO A 554 -43.43 24.13 -0.21
N ILE A 555 -42.52 24.53 0.68
CA ILE A 555 -42.30 23.87 1.98
C ILE A 555 -43.59 23.76 2.80
N THR A 556 -44.42 24.80 2.76
CA THR A 556 -45.71 24.88 3.46
C THR A 556 -46.75 23.86 2.98
N GLN A 557 -46.53 23.23 1.83
CA GLN A 557 -47.43 22.24 1.24
C GLN A 557 -46.91 20.80 1.39
N ARG A 558 -45.77 20.59 2.07
CA ARG A 558 -45.16 19.26 2.31
C ARG A 558 -45.71 18.63 3.58
N LEU A 559 -47.00 18.33 3.54
CA LEU A 559 -47.78 18.01 4.72
C LEU A 559 -47.66 16.53 5.13
N CYS A 560 -47.72 16.30 6.42
CA CYS A 560 -47.80 14.96 7.00
C CYS A 560 -49.15 14.32 6.63
N PRO A 561 -49.20 13.02 6.26
CA PRO A 561 -50.44 12.31 6.00
C PRO A 561 -51.39 12.16 7.21
N CYS A 562 -51.03 12.74 8.36
CA CYS A 562 -51.84 12.70 9.57
C CYS A 562 -52.93 13.79 9.57
N THR A 563 -53.76 13.79 10.61
CA THR A 563 -54.91 14.70 10.77
C THR A 563 -54.55 16.16 11.10
N MET A 564 -53.27 16.47 11.39
CA MET A 564 -52.84 17.80 11.87
C MET A 564 -52.61 18.81 10.73
N ASN A 565 -52.51 18.36 9.48
CA ASN A 565 -52.22 19.21 8.32
C ASN A 565 -50.96 20.10 8.48
N GLU A 566 -49.94 19.59 9.18
CA GLU A 566 -48.66 20.26 9.43
C GLU A 566 -47.55 19.75 8.50
N VAL A 567 -46.50 20.55 8.31
CA VAL A 567 -45.31 20.15 7.55
C VAL A 567 -44.62 18.97 8.26
N GLU A 568 -44.35 17.89 7.52
CA GLU A 568 -43.70 16.72 8.10
C GLU A 568 -42.18 16.88 8.17
N ASP A 569 -41.71 17.66 9.12
CA ASP A 569 -40.30 17.73 9.49
C ASP A 569 -39.92 16.65 10.52
N PHE A 570 -38.66 16.63 10.95
CA PHE A 570 -38.18 15.67 11.93
C PHE A 570 -38.82 15.86 13.31
N ILE A 571 -39.12 17.10 13.71
CA ILE A 571 -39.72 17.37 15.02
C ILE A 571 -41.15 16.83 15.03
N HIS A 572 -41.93 17.10 13.98
CA HIS A 572 -43.27 16.53 13.83
C HIS A 572 -43.22 14.99 13.80
N PHE A 573 -42.29 14.39 13.02
CA PHE A 573 -42.12 12.94 12.95
C PHE A 573 -41.80 12.30 14.31
N PHE A 574 -40.91 12.91 15.11
CA PHE A 574 -40.48 12.35 16.39
C PHE A 574 -41.36 12.73 17.59
N PHE A 575 -42.15 13.80 17.53
CA PHE A 575 -42.82 14.34 18.72
C PHE A 575 -44.29 14.70 18.58
N TYR A 576 -44.82 14.96 17.38
CA TYR A 576 -46.17 15.49 17.23
C TYR A 576 -47.13 14.61 16.43
N CYS A 577 -46.64 13.85 15.45
CA CYS A 577 -47.51 13.07 14.57
C CYS A 577 -48.39 12.08 15.37
N PRO A 578 -49.73 12.28 15.42
CA PRO A 578 -50.63 11.45 16.24
C PRO A 578 -50.61 9.98 15.82
N PHE A 579 -50.35 9.72 14.54
CA PHE A 579 -50.28 8.38 13.97
C PHE A 579 -49.16 7.53 14.58
N TYR A 580 -48.11 8.17 15.10
CA TYR A 580 -47.00 7.48 15.75
C TYR A 580 -47.10 7.47 17.28
N GLU A 581 -48.14 8.05 17.89
CA GLU A 581 -48.32 8.14 19.35
C GLU A 581 -48.13 6.78 20.08
N PRO A 582 -48.76 5.67 19.65
CA PRO A 582 -48.68 4.40 20.37
C PRO A 582 -47.27 3.80 20.45
N ILE A 583 -46.45 4.07 19.43
CA ILE A 583 -45.06 3.59 19.36
C ILE A 583 -44.07 4.62 19.93
N ARG A 584 -44.41 5.92 19.89
CA ARG A 584 -43.62 7.03 20.40
C ARG A 584 -43.58 7.06 21.93
N SER A 585 -44.67 6.73 22.61
CA SER A 585 -44.73 6.64 24.08
C SER A 585 -43.61 5.76 24.65
N LYS A 586 -43.36 4.59 24.02
CA LYS A 586 -42.28 3.67 24.40
C LYS A 586 -40.88 4.26 24.22
N LEU A 587 -40.69 5.08 23.18
CA LEU A 587 -39.41 5.77 22.93
C LEU A 587 -39.15 6.87 23.96
N LEU A 588 -40.17 7.65 24.30
CA LEU A 588 -40.04 8.79 25.22
C LEU A 588 -39.73 8.37 26.66
N LEU A 589 -40.12 7.15 27.07
CA LEU A 589 -39.73 6.57 28.36
C LEU A 589 -38.20 6.39 28.53
N LEU A 590 -37.45 6.36 27.43
CA LEU A 590 -36.00 6.19 27.45
C LEU A 590 -35.24 7.53 27.63
N ILE A 591 -35.94 8.67 27.61
CA ILE A 591 -35.35 10.00 27.73
C ILE A 591 -35.56 10.54 29.15
N PRO A 592 -34.54 11.11 29.81
CA PRO A 592 -34.71 11.79 31.09
C PRO A 592 -35.75 12.92 31.00
N SER A 593 -36.64 13.02 31.99
CA SER A 593 -37.68 14.07 32.08
C SER A 593 -37.13 15.49 32.23
N THR A 594 -35.82 15.65 32.44
CA THR A 594 -35.12 16.93 32.63
C THR A 594 -34.92 17.73 31.35
N ILE A 595 -35.19 17.16 30.17
CA ILE A 595 -35.03 17.85 28.88
C ILE A 595 -36.38 18.44 28.44
N THR A 596 -36.50 19.76 28.49
CA THR A 596 -37.76 20.47 28.20
C THR A 596 -37.89 20.87 26.73
N SER A 597 -36.78 21.20 26.05
CA SER A 597 -36.77 21.54 24.64
C SER A 597 -36.85 20.29 23.74
N LYS A 598 -37.76 20.29 22.76
CA LYS A 598 -37.89 19.20 21.78
C LYS A 598 -36.66 19.05 20.89
N GLU A 599 -35.98 20.15 20.59
CA GLU A 599 -34.71 20.13 19.87
C GLU A 599 -33.61 19.42 20.66
N ASP A 600 -33.55 19.67 21.97
CA ASP A 600 -32.56 19.03 22.83
C ASP A 600 -32.92 17.56 23.12
N CYS A 601 -34.22 17.23 23.14
CA CYS A 601 -34.67 15.84 23.15
C CYS A 601 -34.20 15.11 21.88
N LEU A 602 -34.38 15.71 20.70
CA LEU A 602 -33.94 15.12 19.44
C LEU A 602 -32.42 14.93 19.41
N LYS A 603 -31.64 15.90 19.92
CA LYS A 603 -30.19 15.75 20.09
C LYS A 603 -29.88 14.53 20.95
N SER A 604 -30.47 14.44 22.14
CA SER A 604 -30.26 13.33 23.08
C SER A 604 -30.53 11.96 22.43
N LEU A 605 -31.61 11.86 21.64
CA LEU A 605 -31.96 10.65 20.90
C LEU A 605 -30.91 10.24 19.84
N LEU A 606 -30.22 11.20 19.21
CA LEU A 606 -29.34 10.95 18.05
C LEU A 606 -27.83 11.01 18.37
N VAL A 607 -27.48 11.37 19.61
CA VAL A 607 -26.11 11.52 20.14
C VAL A 607 -25.28 10.22 20.11
N ASP A 608 -25.93 9.04 20.12
CA ASP A 608 -25.26 7.72 20.13
C ASP A 608 -24.39 7.46 21.38
N ALA A 609 -24.83 7.97 22.54
CA ALA A 609 -24.17 7.77 23.83
C ALA A 609 -24.69 6.54 24.59
N ASN A 610 -25.96 6.18 24.43
CA ASN A 610 -26.59 5.04 25.10
C ASN A 610 -27.13 4.03 24.06
N PRO A 611 -26.61 2.78 24.02
CA PRO A 611 -27.06 1.76 23.08
C PRO A 611 -28.57 1.44 23.16
N GLN A 612 -29.18 1.52 24.35
CA GLN A 612 -30.61 1.27 24.52
C GLN A 612 -31.44 2.36 23.85
N ILE A 613 -31.04 3.63 23.99
CA ILE A 613 -31.70 4.76 23.32
C ILE A 613 -31.55 4.62 21.79
N SER A 614 -30.32 4.35 21.31
CA SER A 614 -30.07 4.15 19.87
C SER A 614 -30.93 3.02 19.28
N ARG A 615 -31.07 1.90 20.02
CA ARG A 615 -31.96 0.79 19.63
C ARG A 615 -33.43 1.18 19.66
N GLY A 616 -33.88 1.90 20.69
CA GLY A 616 -35.24 2.40 20.81
C GLY A 616 -35.64 3.30 19.64
N VAL A 617 -34.78 4.26 19.30
CA VAL A 617 -34.96 5.16 18.14
C VAL A 617 -35.05 4.36 16.85
N ALA A 618 -34.15 3.38 16.66
CA ALA A 618 -34.15 2.53 15.48
C ALA A 618 -35.46 1.74 15.32
N ILE A 619 -35.96 1.14 16.41
CA ILE A 619 -37.22 0.39 16.42
C ILE A 619 -38.40 1.31 16.09
N PHE A 620 -38.46 2.49 16.72
CA PHE A 620 -39.48 3.50 16.45
C PHE A 620 -39.54 3.85 14.97
N ILE A 621 -38.39 4.17 14.34
CA ILE A 621 -38.34 4.54 12.93
C ILE A 621 -38.80 3.39 12.03
N VAL A 622 -38.35 2.15 12.30
CA VAL A 622 -38.77 1.00 11.48
C VAL A 622 -40.28 0.77 11.59
N GLN A 623 -40.87 0.93 12.77
CA GLN A 623 -42.31 0.80 12.96
C GLN A 623 -43.08 1.95 12.31
N ALA A 624 -42.63 3.19 12.51
CA ALA A 624 -43.23 4.38 11.91
C ALA A 624 -43.24 4.31 10.39
N LEU A 625 -42.15 3.87 9.76
CA LEU A 625 -42.09 3.70 8.30
C LEU A 625 -43.00 2.58 7.79
N LYS A 626 -43.20 1.50 8.55
CA LYS A 626 -44.17 0.45 8.21
C LYS A 626 -45.60 0.98 8.27
N LEU A 627 -45.95 1.69 9.34
CA LEU A 627 -47.26 2.32 9.50
C LEU A 627 -47.51 3.33 8.37
N ARG A 628 -46.52 4.18 8.05
CA ARG A 628 -46.63 5.13 6.94
C ARG A 628 -46.91 4.44 5.60
N ALA A 629 -46.23 3.32 5.32
CA ALA A 629 -46.44 2.59 4.08
C ALA A 629 -47.89 2.10 3.91
N THR A 630 -48.60 1.83 5.02
CA THR A 630 -50.04 1.46 4.98
C THR A 630 -50.98 2.65 4.73
N LEU A 631 -50.52 3.89 4.86
CA LEU A 631 -51.31 5.10 4.56
C LEU A 631 -51.13 5.58 3.12
N THR A 632 -49.99 5.24 2.49
CA THR A 632 -49.61 5.74 1.16
C THR A 632 -49.74 4.71 0.04
N GLY A 633 -50.02 3.45 0.38
CA GLY A 633 -50.33 2.38 -0.55
C GLY A 633 -51.82 2.09 -0.52
#